data_AF-A0A968S122-F1
#
_entry.id   AF-A0A968S122-F1
#
_cell.length_a   1.000
_cell.length_b   1.000
_cell.length_c   1.000
_cell.angle_alpha   90.00
_cell.angle_beta   90.00
_cell.angle_gamma   90.00
#
_symmetry.space_group_name_H-M   'P 1'
#
loop_
_entity.id
_entity.type
_entity.pdbx_description
1 polymer ?
#
loop_
_entity_poly.entity_id
_entity_poly.type
_entity_poly.pdbx_seq_one_letter_code
_entity_poly.pdbx_strand_id
1 'polypeptide(L)'
;MIAERQSFCLAARHQGQANGAIVVEANRIQGLTTVKQEELQEIAKIVGFALNYLELQQQSRQRQRYQILIQALMRTMQRGLQGHALLNEALAAVVQSLEVDGGAALKIKYKNLRLKTLYSQPEPVEGTLEIVSQQPTGPATTPSPFSLKDCPLFQQAWAKFSQPLILSGPANLQPLAIADSLGRALGLETQTAVLVVPILGSSSDENKQALVLAALVLWQREARCWQAEEIELVQWACTQVGTALLQQQTLQSVQSLVDERTSQLRISLDVQAKLSERMRQQIQELSRLNLAKDEFIANLSDALKHPLTKIKMAIEMLKLAPNSNQRQRYLDILQAECTKEIHLVNDLLTLHSLKATPGEVKREKLEFNALLEPLALSFEQQWLDKGLNLERTYWQQLPLGLTPA
;
A
#
# COMPACT_ATOMS: atom_id res chain seq x y z
N MET A 1 -16.21 -64.10 -58.33
CA MET A 1 -16.61 -64.78 -57.09
C MET A 1 -16.00 -64.02 -55.92
N ILE A 2 -16.82 -63.30 -55.16
CA ILE A 2 -16.39 -62.62 -53.93
C ILE A 2 -16.34 -63.72 -52.85
N ALA A 3 -15.16 -63.98 -52.29
CA ALA A 3 -15.04 -64.93 -51.19
C ALA A 3 -15.75 -64.36 -49.97
N GLU A 4 -16.81 -65.03 -49.48
CA GLU A 4 -17.47 -64.68 -48.23
C GLU A 4 -16.48 -64.84 -47.07
N ARG A 5 -16.00 -63.71 -46.53
CA ARG A 5 -15.27 -63.68 -45.26
C ARG A 5 -16.26 -64.04 -44.15
N GLN A 6 -15.91 -65.04 -43.36
CA GLN A 6 -16.66 -65.37 -42.16
C GLN A 6 -15.90 -64.80 -40.95
N SER A 7 -16.62 -64.18 -40.02
CA SER A 7 -16.08 -63.55 -38.81
C SER A 7 -16.64 -64.25 -37.56
N PHE A 8 -15.77 -64.64 -36.64
CA PHE A 8 -16.15 -65.21 -35.35
C PHE A 8 -15.76 -64.26 -34.22
N CYS A 9 -16.70 -63.92 -33.34
CA CYS A 9 -16.48 -62.99 -32.24
C CYS A 9 -16.64 -63.71 -30.90
N LEU A 10 -15.62 -63.63 -30.05
CA LEU A 10 -15.62 -64.15 -28.68
C LEU A 10 -15.49 -62.98 -27.71
N ALA A 11 -16.35 -62.94 -26.69
CA ALA A 11 -16.16 -62.00 -25.60
C ALA A 11 -14.98 -62.46 -24.72
N ALA A 12 -13.97 -61.62 -24.57
CA ALA A 12 -12.90 -61.81 -23.61
C ALA A 12 -13.45 -61.52 -22.21
N ARG A 13 -13.69 -62.58 -21.43
CA ARG A 13 -14.33 -62.48 -20.11
C ARG A 13 -13.36 -62.81 -18.99
N HIS A 14 -13.38 -62.00 -17.94
CA HIS A 14 -12.72 -62.30 -16.67
C HIS A 14 -13.74 -62.17 -15.52
N GLN A 15 -13.87 -63.21 -14.70
CA GLN A 15 -14.85 -63.26 -13.58
C GLN A 15 -16.29 -62.86 -13.95
N GLY A 16 -16.75 -63.22 -15.16
CA GLY A 16 -18.11 -62.96 -15.63
C GLY A 16 -18.33 -61.63 -16.35
N GLN A 17 -17.43 -60.64 -16.20
CA GLN A 17 -17.46 -59.39 -16.96
C GLN A 17 -16.75 -59.53 -18.30
N ALA A 18 -17.30 -58.91 -19.35
CA ALA A 18 -16.71 -58.88 -20.69
C ALA A 18 -15.88 -57.60 -20.84
N ASN A 19 -14.55 -57.74 -20.79
CA ASN A 19 -13.61 -56.61 -20.78
C ASN A 19 -12.99 -56.37 -22.18
N GLY A 20 -13.44 -57.14 -23.18
CA GLY A 20 -13.04 -56.98 -24.58
C GLY A 20 -13.72 -58.00 -25.50
N ALA A 21 -13.45 -57.89 -26.79
CA ALA A 21 -13.89 -58.84 -27.81
C ALA A 21 -12.70 -59.26 -28.67
N ILE A 22 -12.61 -60.56 -28.94
CA ILE A 22 -11.66 -61.14 -29.89
C ILE A 22 -12.44 -61.44 -31.15
N VAL A 23 -12.11 -60.74 -32.24
CA VAL A 23 -12.69 -60.99 -33.56
C VAL A 23 -11.66 -61.75 -34.39
N VAL A 24 -12.03 -62.93 -34.85
CA VAL A 24 -11.22 -63.76 -35.75
C VAL A 24 -11.91 -63.80 -37.11
N GLU A 25 -11.26 -63.26 -38.13
CA GLU A 25 -11.74 -63.34 -39.52
C GLU A 25 -10.94 -64.37 -40.31
N ALA A 26 -11.62 -65.24 -41.06
CA ALA A 26 -10.96 -66.20 -41.95
C ALA A 26 -11.74 -66.40 -43.26
N ASN A 27 -10.99 -66.67 -44.34
CA ASN A 27 -11.55 -66.89 -45.68
C ASN A 27 -12.23 -68.27 -45.87
N ARG A 28 -12.06 -69.21 -44.93
CA ARG A 28 -12.76 -70.51 -44.89
C ARG A 28 -12.93 -70.96 -43.42
N ILE A 29 -14.11 -70.80 -42.82
CA ILE A 29 -14.43 -71.37 -41.49
C ILE A 29 -15.21 -72.69 -41.65
N GLN A 30 -14.79 -73.54 -42.58
CA GLN A 30 -15.30 -74.92 -42.64
C GLN A 30 -14.44 -75.79 -41.72
N GLY A 31 -14.95 -76.07 -40.52
CA GLY A 31 -14.34 -77.02 -39.57
C GLY A 31 -13.79 -76.40 -38.27
N LEU A 32 -14.52 -75.50 -37.61
CA LEU A 32 -14.35 -75.39 -36.14
C LEU A 32 -14.95 -76.65 -35.51
N THR A 33 -14.12 -77.68 -35.35
CA THR A 33 -14.41 -78.77 -34.43
C THR A 33 -14.58 -78.22 -33.02
N THR A 34 -15.36 -78.92 -32.19
CA THR A 34 -15.61 -78.56 -30.77
C THR A 34 -14.32 -78.29 -30.00
N VAL A 35 -13.26 -79.05 -30.29
CA VAL A 35 -11.91 -78.89 -29.71
C VAL A 35 -11.29 -77.50 -30.00
N LYS A 36 -11.42 -76.98 -31.23
CA LYS A 36 -10.90 -75.64 -31.57
C LYS A 36 -11.72 -74.52 -30.94
N GLN A 37 -13.01 -74.75 -30.68
CA GLN A 37 -13.86 -73.80 -29.95
C GLN A 37 -13.46 -73.72 -28.47
N GLU A 38 -13.15 -74.86 -27.84
CA GLU A 38 -12.66 -74.92 -26.46
C GLU A 38 -11.30 -74.22 -26.31
N GLU A 39 -10.34 -74.47 -27.22
CA GLU A 39 -9.05 -73.78 -27.23
C GLU A 39 -9.19 -72.25 -27.38
N LEU A 40 -10.05 -71.79 -28.30
CA LEU A 40 -10.32 -70.36 -28.47
C LEU A 40 -11.01 -69.73 -27.25
N GLN A 41 -11.85 -70.49 -26.53
CA GLN A 41 -12.45 -70.02 -25.28
C GLN A 41 -11.42 -69.91 -24.15
N GLU A 42 -10.45 -70.83 -24.06
CA GLU A 42 -9.33 -70.71 -23.10
C GLU A 42 -8.47 -69.49 -23.41
N ILE A 43 -8.12 -69.26 -24.67
CA ILE A 43 -7.40 -68.05 -25.10
C ILE A 43 -8.20 -66.79 -24.76
N ALA A 44 -9.52 -66.78 -24.98
CA ALA A 44 -10.38 -65.66 -24.64
C ALA A 44 -10.38 -65.33 -23.14
N LYS A 45 -10.28 -66.34 -22.26
CA LYS A 45 -10.14 -66.14 -20.81
C LYS A 45 -8.78 -65.51 -20.45
N ILE A 46 -7.68 -65.98 -21.07
CA ILE A 46 -6.34 -65.44 -20.85
C ILE A 46 -6.26 -63.99 -21.31
N VAL A 47 -6.79 -63.68 -22.50
CA VAL A 47 -6.87 -62.32 -23.03
C VAL A 47 -7.77 -61.45 -22.14
N GLY A 48 -8.90 -61.97 -21.67
CA GLY A 48 -9.77 -61.26 -20.73
C GLY A 48 -9.05 -60.87 -19.43
N PHE A 49 -8.26 -61.79 -18.87
CA PHE A 49 -7.41 -61.50 -17.71
C PHE A 49 -6.34 -60.45 -18.03
N ALA A 50 -5.64 -60.58 -19.16
CA ALA A 50 -4.59 -59.65 -19.57
C ALA A 50 -5.14 -58.23 -19.80
N LEU A 51 -6.29 -58.09 -20.44
CA LEU A 51 -6.97 -56.80 -20.65
C LEU A 51 -7.37 -56.16 -19.31
N ASN A 52 -7.97 -56.93 -18.41
CA ASN A 52 -8.31 -56.45 -17.06
C ASN A 52 -7.07 -56.03 -16.27
N TYR A 53 -5.99 -56.82 -16.35
CA TYR A 53 -4.72 -56.50 -15.69
C TYR A 53 -4.11 -55.19 -16.24
N LEU A 54 -4.13 -55.01 -17.57
CA LEU A 54 -3.67 -53.77 -18.20
C LEU A 54 -4.51 -52.56 -17.79
N GLU A 55 -5.84 -52.70 -17.73
CA GLU A 55 -6.75 -51.64 -17.28
C GLU A 55 -6.46 -51.24 -15.82
N LEU A 56 -6.36 -52.23 -14.92
CA LEU A 56 -6.01 -51.99 -13.52
C LEU A 56 -4.64 -51.33 -13.38
N GLN A 57 -3.67 -51.75 -14.20
CA GLN A 57 -2.33 -51.16 -14.21
C GLN A 57 -2.36 -49.70 -14.68
N GLN A 58 -3.17 -49.38 -15.70
CA GLN A 58 -3.38 -48.00 -16.16
C GLN A 58 -4.02 -47.14 -15.08
N GLN A 59 -5.11 -47.61 -14.45
CA GLN A 59 -5.77 -46.89 -13.36
C GLN A 59 -4.84 -46.66 -12.16
N SER A 60 -4.02 -47.64 -11.80
CA SER A 60 -3.03 -47.52 -10.73
C SER A 60 -1.99 -46.45 -11.04
N ARG A 61 -1.43 -46.46 -12.26
CA ARG A 61 -0.47 -45.43 -12.73
C ARG A 61 -1.10 -44.04 -12.74
N GLN A 62 -2.33 -43.92 -13.22
CA GLN A 62 -3.05 -42.66 -13.27
C GLN A 62 -3.25 -42.08 -11.85
N ARG A 63 -3.69 -42.90 -10.89
CA ARG A 63 -3.82 -42.49 -9.48
C ARG A 63 -2.49 -42.04 -8.87
N GLN A 64 -1.40 -42.74 -9.16
CA GLN A 64 -0.07 -42.34 -8.68
C GLN A 64 0.35 -40.97 -9.24
N ARG A 65 0.14 -40.72 -10.54
CA ARG A 65 0.42 -39.43 -11.17
C ARG A 65 -0.39 -38.31 -10.52
N TYR A 66 -1.67 -38.55 -10.24
CA TYR A 66 -2.54 -37.56 -9.61
C TYR A 66 -2.10 -37.25 -8.18
N GLN A 67 -1.68 -38.26 -7.42
CA GLN A 67 -1.09 -38.03 -6.09
C GLN A 67 0.19 -37.21 -6.16
N ILE A 68 1.05 -37.46 -7.15
CA ILE A 68 2.27 -36.66 -7.37
C ILE A 68 1.90 -35.20 -7.65
N LEU A 69 0.91 -34.95 -8.51
CA LEU A 69 0.45 -33.58 -8.80
C LEU A 69 -0.05 -32.87 -7.54
N ILE A 70 -0.91 -33.53 -6.77
CA ILE A 70 -1.49 -32.96 -5.55
C ILE A 70 -0.37 -32.62 -4.55
N GLN A 71 0.61 -33.53 -4.37
CA GLN A 71 1.77 -33.27 -3.51
C GLN A 71 2.70 -32.17 -4.04
N ALA A 72 2.86 -32.05 -5.36
CA ALA A 72 3.65 -31.00 -5.98
C ALA A 72 3.00 -29.64 -5.74
N LEU A 73 1.70 -29.50 -6.02
CA LEU A 73 0.95 -28.26 -5.80
C LEU A 73 0.90 -27.88 -4.32
N MET A 74 0.72 -28.83 -3.40
CA MET A 74 0.81 -28.54 -1.96
C MET A 74 2.17 -27.98 -1.56
N ARG A 75 3.28 -28.55 -2.08
CA ARG A 75 4.63 -28.05 -1.82
C ARG A 75 4.83 -26.64 -2.39
N THR A 76 4.35 -26.39 -3.61
CA THR A 76 4.41 -25.06 -4.24
C THR A 76 3.63 -24.02 -3.43
N MET A 77 2.45 -24.37 -2.91
CA MET A 77 1.65 -23.48 -2.05
C MET A 77 2.35 -23.17 -0.73
N GLN A 78 2.99 -24.15 -0.09
CA GLN A 78 3.73 -23.95 1.17
C GLN A 78 4.97 -23.06 1.01
N ARG A 79 5.57 -23.00 -0.19
CA ARG A 79 6.76 -22.18 -0.47
C ARG A 79 6.46 -20.68 -0.55
N GLY A 80 5.19 -20.26 -0.61
CA GLY A 80 4.81 -18.85 -0.70
C GLY A 80 5.31 -18.16 -1.98
N LEU A 81 5.42 -18.92 -3.08
CA LEU A 81 5.86 -18.40 -4.37
C LEU A 81 4.93 -17.31 -4.89
N GLN A 82 5.50 -16.32 -5.57
CA GLN A 82 4.77 -15.13 -5.99
C GLN A 82 4.42 -15.13 -7.48
N GLY A 83 3.15 -14.85 -7.79
CA GLY A 83 2.66 -14.50 -9.13
C GLY A 83 3.13 -15.45 -10.24
N HIS A 84 4.12 -15.01 -11.01
CA HIS A 84 4.64 -15.75 -12.18
C HIS A 84 5.33 -17.06 -11.79
N ALA A 85 6.06 -17.07 -10.67
CA ALA A 85 6.75 -18.27 -10.20
C ALA A 85 5.78 -19.36 -9.75
N LEU A 86 4.68 -18.98 -9.09
CA LEU A 86 3.60 -19.89 -8.70
C LEU A 86 2.93 -20.51 -9.94
N LEU A 87 2.56 -19.68 -10.91
CA LEU A 87 1.97 -20.15 -12.16
C LEU A 87 2.90 -21.06 -12.95
N ASN A 88 4.21 -20.76 -12.96
CA ASN A 88 5.21 -21.57 -13.65
C ASN A 88 5.39 -22.96 -13.01
N GLU A 89 5.57 -23.03 -11.69
CA GLU A 89 5.69 -24.32 -10.99
C GLU A 89 4.39 -25.14 -11.09
N ALA A 90 3.24 -24.49 -10.96
CA ALA A 90 1.96 -25.17 -11.10
C ALA A 90 1.76 -25.73 -12.52
N LEU A 91 2.06 -24.94 -13.55
CA LEU A 91 2.02 -25.40 -14.94
C LEU A 91 2.96 -26.59 -15.15
N ALA A 92 4.20 -26.51 -14.65
CA ALA A 92 5.17 -27.59 -14.79
C ALA A 92 4.68 -28.89 -14.14
N ALA A 93 4.11 -28.79 -12.94
CA ALA A 93 3.55 -29.94 -12.24
C ALA A 93 2.39 -30.56 -13.02
N VAL A 94 1.48 -29.73 -13.56
CA VAL A 94 0.33 -30.18 -14.36
C VAL A 94 0.80 -30.85 -15.66
N VAL A 95 1.69 -30.21 -16.42
CA VAL A 95 2.22 -30.73 -17.69
C VAL A 95 2.91 -32.08 -17.48
N GLN A 96 3.75 -32.19 -16.47
CA GLN A 96 4.44 -33.44 -16.14
C GLN A 96 3.49 -34.55 -15.68
N SER A 97 2.43 -34.20 -14.93
CA SER A 97 1.52 -35.20 -14.36
C SER A 97 0.52 -35.74 -15.36
N LEU A 98 0.05 -34.90 -16.30
CA LEU A 98 -0.85 -35.32 -17.37
C LEU A 98 -0.12 -35.88 -18.60
N GLU A 99 1.23 -35.81 -18.63
CA GLU A 99 2.06 -36.23 -19.77
C GLU A 99 1.57 -35.62 -21.09
N VAL A 100 1.29 -34.31 -21.06
CA VAL A 100 0.92 -33.52 -22.24
C VAL A 100 2.18 -32.96 -22.89
N ASP A 101 2.12 -32.68 -24.20
CA ASP A 101 3.28 -32.15 -24.94
C ASP A 101 3.72 -30.78 -24.43
N GLY A 102 2.77 -30.00 -23.91
CA GLY A 102 3.07 -28.69 -23.39
C GLY A 102 1.86 -27.96 -22.82
N GLY A 103 2.12 -26.78 -22.32
CA GLY A 103 1.11 -25.88 -21.81
C GLY A 103 1.65 -24.47 -21.58
N ALA A 104 0.75 -23.53 -21.35
CA ALA A 104 1.06 -22.14 -21.02
C ALA A 104 0.13 -21.62 -19.92
N ALA A 105 0.68 -20.74 -19.08
CA ALA A 105 -0.07 -19.98 -18.11
C ALA A 105 -0.23 -18.54 -18.60
N LEU A 106 -1.47 -18.09 -18.69
CA LEU A 106 -1.84 -16.77 -19.20
C LEU A 106 -2.39 -15.93 -18.05
N LYS A 107 -1.83 -14.75 -17.82
CA LYS A 107 -2.34 -13.80 -16.84
C LYS A 107 -3.22 -12.77 -17.52
N ILE A 108 -4.36 -12.46 -16.90
CA ILE A 108 -5.28 -11.44 -17.40
C ILE A 108 -5.13 -10.17 -16.57
N LYS A 109 -4.92 -9.04 -17.24
CA LYS A 109 -4.90 -7.70 -16.65
C LYS A 109 -6.08 -6.90 -17.19
N TYR A 110 -7.01 -6.52 -16.34
CA TYR A 110 -8.19 -5.74 -16.74
C TYR A 110 -7.88 -4.24 -16.77
N LYS A 111 -8.35 -3.52 -17.79
CA LYS A 111 -8.19 -2.05 -17.88
C LYS A 111 -9.12 -1.31 -16.94
N ASN A 112 -10.35 -1.80 -16.75
CA ASN A 112 -11.39 -1.17 -15.93
C ASN A 112 -12.12 -2.21 -15.08
N LEU A 113 -11.59 -2.53 -13.89
CA LEU A 113 -12.18 -3.53 -13.01
C LEU A 113 -13.32 -2.94 -12.16
N ARG A 114 -14.53 -2.83 -12.72
CA ARG A 114 -15.75 -2.69 -11.92
C ARG A 114 -16.27 -4.10 -11.60
N LEU A 115 -15.86 -4.63 -10.44
CA LEU A 115 -16.10 -5.99 -9.96
C LEU A 115 -17.58 -6.46 -9.99
N LYS A 116 -18.55 -5.55 -10.09
CA LYS A 116 -19.99 -5.88 -10.03
C LYS A 116 -20.60 -6.37 -11.35
N THR A 117 -19.92 -6.28 -12.49
CA THR A 117 -20.58 -6.40 -13.82
C THR A 117 -20.04 -7.48 -14.76
N LEU A 118 -19.07 -8.30 -14.35
CA LEU A 118 -18.29 -9.14 -15.28
C LEU A 118 -19.05 -10.32 -15.91
N TYR A 119 -20.20 -10.75 -15.36
CA TYR A 119 -20.99 -11.87 -15.91
C TYR A 119 -22.33 -11.46 -16.54
N SER A 120 -22.69 -10.17 -16.55
CA SER A 120 -23.92 -9.69 -17.20
C SER A 120 -23.67 -9.09 -18.59
N GLN A 121 -22.41 -9.01 -19.02
CA GLN A 121 -22.07 -8.48 -20.34
C GLN A 121 -21.72 -9.63 -21.30
N PRO A 122 -22.42 -9.76 -22.44
CA PRO A 122 -22.10 -10.75 -23.46
C PRO A 122 -20.81 -10.42 -24.23
N GLU A 123 -20.21 -9.24 -24.02
CA GLU A 123 -19.00 -8.79 -24.69
C GLU A 123 -17.74 -8.98 -23.84
N PRO A 124 -16.60 -9.33 -24.46
CA PRO A 124 -15.31 -9.46 -23.77
C PRO A 124 -14.89 -8.14 -23.12
N VAL A 125 -14.64 -8.19 -21.81
CA VAL A 125 -14.19 -7.06 -21.00
C VAL A 125 -12.83 -6.58 -21.51
N GLU A 126 -12.61 -5.27 -21.54
CA GLU A 126 -11.32 -4.71 -21.96
C GLU A 126 -10.20 -5.11 -21.00
N GLY A 127 -9.29 -5.93 -21.50
CA GLY A 127 -8.14 -6.41 -20.77
C GLY A 127 -7.02 -6.83 -21.70
N THR A 128 -5.85 -7.08 -21.11
CA THR A 128 -4.70 -7.64 -21.79
C THR A 128 -4.34 -9.01 -21.24
N LEU A 129 -3.93 -9.89 -22.14
CA LEU A 129 -3.44 -11.23 -21.89
C LEU A 129 -1.91 -11.22 -21.97
N GLU A 130 -1.26 -11.78 -20.98
CA GLU A 130 0.19 -11.90 -20.91
C GLU A 130 0.58 -13.36 -20.71
N ILE A 131 1.46 -13.88 -21.58
CA ILE A 131 2.02 -15.22 -21.42
C ILE A 131 3.05 -15.15 -20.30
N VAL A 132 2.74 -15.80 -19.18
CA VAL A 132 3.55 -15.78 -17.95
C VAL A 132 4.54 -16.94 -17.91
N SER A 133 4.11 -18.10 -18.42
CA SER A 133 4.94 -19.28 -18.53
C SER A 133 4.47 -20.13 -19.71
N GLN A 134 5.41 -20.86 -20.32
CA GLN A 134 5.18 -21.78 -21.42
C GLN A 134 6.14 -22.98 -21.30
N GLN A 135 5.62 -24.18 -21.51
CA GLN A 135 6.36 -25.44 -21.56
C GLN A 135 6.00 -26.24 -22.82
N PRO A 136 6.97 -26.84 -23.54
CA PRO A 136 8.41 -26.60 -23.41
C PRO A 136 8.73 -25.12 -23.66
N THR A 137 9.83 -24.63 -23.07
CA THR A 137 10.27 -23.24 -23.24
C THR A 137 10.49 -22.97 -24.73
N GLY A 138 9.53 -22.27 -25.35
CA GLY A 138 9.59 -21.88 -26.75
C GLY A 138 10.69 -20.84 -27.02
N PRO A 139 10.96 -20.50 -28.29
CA PRO A 139 11.80 -19.36 -28.60
C PRO A 139 11.22 -18.14 -27.89
N ALA A 140 12.07 -17.37 -27.19
CA ALA A 140 11.67 -16.23 -26.37
C ALA A 140 10.83 -15.22 -27.17
N THR A 141 9.52 -15.44 -27.24
CA THR A 141 8.57 -14.50 -27.80
C THR A 141 8.42 -13.41 -26.77
N THR A 142 8.72 -12.18 -27.17
CA THR A 142 8.56 -10.99 -26.36
C THR A 142 7.16 -11.00 -25.73
N PRO A 143 7.02 -10.74 -24.42
CA PRO A 143 5.73 -10.67 -23.74
C PRO A 143 5.00 -9.39 -24.18
N SER A 144 4.47 -9.39 -25.40
CA SER A 144 3.57 -8.33 -25.83
C SER A 144 2.19 -8.61 -25.23
N PRO A 145 1.60 -7.69 -24.48
CA PRO A 145 0.25 -7.85 -23.98
C PRO A 145 -0.72 -7.96 -25.16
N PHE A 146 -1.38 -9.10 -25.29
CA PHE A 146 -2.40 -9.34 -26.31
C PHE A 146 -3.73 -8.76 -25.85
N SER A 147 -4.49 -8.14 -26.74
CA SER A 147 -5.82 -7.63 -26.41
C SER A 147 -6.81 -8.77 -26.27
N LEU A 148 -7.57 -8.80 -25.17
CA LEU A 148 -8.55 -9.87 -24.91
C LEU A 148 -9.70 -9.85 -25.93
N LYS A 149 -10.01 -8.68 -26.50
CA LYS A 149 -11.01 -8.53 -27.57
C LYS A 149 -10.55 -9.10 -28.91
N ASP A 150 -9.24 -9.16 -29.16
CA ASP A 150 -8.69 -9.55 -30.47
C ASP A 150 -8.31 -11.04 -30.52
N CYS A 151 -8.66 -11.80 -29.48
CA CYS A 151 -8.28 -13.19 -29.29
C CYS A 151 -9.52 -14.12 -29.40
N PRO A 152 -9.79 -14.74 -30.56
CA PRO A 152 -10.96 -15.60 -30.77
C PRO A 152 -11.01 -16.83 -29.84
N LEU A 153 -9.85 -17.37 -29.45
CA LEU A 153 -9.79 -18.47 -28.45
C LEU A 153 -10.39 -18.02 -27.12
N PHE A 154 -10.02 -16.83 -26.66
CA PHE A 154 -10.55 -16.28 -25.43
C PHE A 154 -11.97 -15.76 -25.58
N GLN A 155 -12.41 -15.26 -26.74
CA GLN A 155 -13.81 -14.92 -26.95
C GLN A 155 -14.73 -16.14 -26.80
N GLN A 156 -14.36 -17.28 -27.39
CA GLN A 156 -15.11 -18.53 -27.25
C GLN A 156 -15.08 -19.07 -25.83
N ALA A 157 -13.92 -19.01 -25.17
CA ALA A 157 -13.82 -19.34 -23.77
C ALA A 157 -14.65 -18.39 -22.89
N TRP A 158 -14.70 -17.09 -23.22
CA TRP A 158 -15.35 -16.03 -22.42
C TRP A 158 -16.83 -16.27 -22.25
N ALA A 159 -17.50 -16.71 -23.32
CA ALA A 159 -18.93 -17.05 -23.29
C ALA A 159 -19.26 -18.18 -22.30
N LYS A 160 -18.27 -19.02 -21.94
CA LYS A 160 -18.42 -20.17 -21.05
C LYS A 160 -17.41 -20.17 -19.90
N PHE A 161 -16.83 -19.03 -19.54
CA PHE A 161 -15.58 -18.97 -18.76
C PHE A 161 -15.69 -19.47 -17.31
N SER A 162 -16.89 -19.83 -16.84
CA SER A 162 -17.04 -20.62 -15.60
C SER A 162 -16.68 -22.10 -15.77
N GLN A 163 -16.45 -22.56 -17.01
CA GLN A 163 -16.22 -23.95 -17.39
C GLN A 163 -14.96 -24.09 -18.27
N PRO A 164 -14.30 -25.25 -18.24
CA PRO A 164 -13.16 -25.54 -19.09
C PRO A 164 -13.60 -25.64 -20.55
N LEU A 165 -12.82 -25.03 -21.45
CA LEU A 165 -13.01 -25.14 -22.89
C LEU A 165 -12.16 -26.29 -23.43
N ILE A 166 -12.81 -27.26 -24.07
CA ILE A 166 -12.17 -28.44 -24.64
C ILE A 166 -12.26 -28.34 -26.16
N LEU A 167 -11.11 -28.38 -26.82
CA LEU A 167 -11.01 -28.37 -28.28
C LEU A 167 -10.30 -29.65 -28.73
N SER A 168 -11.05 -30.54 -29.38
CA SER A 168 -10.53 -31.78 -29.97
C SER A 168 -10.69 -31.75 -31.49
N GLY A 169 -9.63 -32.13 -32.20
CA GLY A 169 -9.60 -32.29 -33.64
C GLY A 169 -9.18 -31.04 -34.44
N PRO A 170 -8.54 -31.23 -35.60
CA PRO A 170 -7.97 -30.14 -36.40
C PRO A 170 -9.02 -29.15 -36.92
N ALA A 171 -10.25 -29.62 -37.20
CA ALA A 171 -11.34 -28.77 -37.70
C ALA A 171 -11.77 -27.67 -36.71
N ASN A 172 -11.64 -27.92 -35.40
CA ASN A 172 -11.97 -26.96 -34.36
C ASN A 172 -10.78 -26.04 -34.03
N LEU A 173 -9.56 -26.49 -34.28
CA LEU A 173 -8.32 -25.78 -33.93
C LEU A 173 -7.80 -24.87 -35.05
N GLN A 174 -7.95 -25.27 -36.32
CA GLN A 174 -7.45 -24.50 -37.47
C GLN A 174 -8.01 -23.06 -37.58
N PRO A 175 -9.32 -22.81 -37.38
CA PRO A 175 -9.84 -21.43 -37.45
C PRO A 175 -9.30 -20.54 -36.31
N LEU A 176 -9.02 -21.14 -35.15
CA LEU A 176 -8.54 -20.44 -33.97
C LEU A 176 -7.01 -20.24 -33.96
N ALA A 177 -6.24 -21.19 -34.51
CA ALA A 177 -4.78 -21.11 -34.50
C ALA A 177 -4.24 -20.11 -35.55
N ILE A 178 -4.91 -19.97 -36.69
CA ILE A 178 -4.44 -19.16 -37.83
C ILE A 178 -4.84 -17.68 -37.68
N ALA A 179 -6.01 -17.40 -37.10
CA ALA A 179 -6.52 -16.03 -36.93
C ALA A 179 -5.96 -15.32 -35.69
N ASP A 180 -5.50 -16.08 -34.68
CA ASP A 180 -5.16 -15.55 -33.36
C ASP A 180 -3.65 -15.28 -33.22
N SER A 181 -3.28 -14.05 -32.89
CA SER A 181 -1.89 -13.69 -32.56
C SER A 181 -1.36 -14.48 -31.35
N LEU A 182 -2.24 -14.83 -30.40
CA LEU A 182 -1.91 -15.67 -29.25
C LEU A 182 -1.74 -17.14 -29.65
N GLY A 183 -2.58 -17.66 -30.56
CA GLY A 183 -2.50 -19.03 -31.06
C GLY A 183 -1.16 -19.31 -31.76
N ARG A 184 -0.67 -18.32 -32.54
CA ARG A 184 0.68 -18.35 -33.14
C ARG A 184 1.79 -18.28 -32.10
N ALA A 185 1.66 -17.40 -31.10
CA ALA A 185 2.65 -17.30 -30.02
C ALA A 185 2.77 -18.60 -29.21
N LEU A 186 1.65 -19.33 -29.03
CA LEU A 186 1.59 -20.61 -28.35
C LEU A 186 1.93 -21.82 -29.24
N GLY A 187 2.05 -21.64 -30.56
CA GLY A 187 2.35 -22.72 -31.49
C GLY A 187 1.22 -23.75 -31.66
N LEU A 188 -0.04 -23.32 -31.52
CA LEU A 188 -1.21 -24.20 -31.53
C LEU A 188 -1.55 -24.79 -32.92
N GLU A 189 -0.94 -24.30 -33.99
CA GLU A 189 -1.20 -24.72 -35.38
C GLU A 189 -0.93 -26.21 -35.64
N THR A 190 0.03 -26.78 -34.90
CA THR A 190 0.46 -28.18 -35.05
C THR A 190 -0.22 -29.14 -34.05
N GLN A 191 -1.13 -28.62 -33.23
CA GLN A 191 -1.75 -29.35 -32.13
C GLN A 191 -3.10 -29.93 -32.55
N THR A 192 -3.49 -31.05 -31.96
CA THR A 192 -4.75 -31.75 -32.26
C THR A 192 -5.73 -31.78 -31.09
N ALA A 193 -5.25 -31.52 -29.87
CA ALA A 193 -6.08 -31.40 -28.69
C ALA A 193 -5.59 -30.23 -27.82
N VAL A 194 -6.51 -29.35 -27.41
CA VAL A 194 -6.24 -28.20 -26.54
C VAL A 194 -7.29 -28.16 -25.42
N LEU A 195 -6.84 -27.91 -24.19
CA LEU A 195 -7.67 -27.71 -23.02
C LEU A 195 -7.35 -26.34 -22.42
N VAL A 196 -8.36 -25.49 -22.28
CA VAL A 196 -8.24 -24.18 -21.61
C VAL A 196 -9.04 -24.23 -20.33
N VAL A 197 -8.36 -24.06 -19.19
CA VAL A 197 -8.98 -24.08 -17.86
C VAL A 197 -8.83 -22.70 -17.21
N PRO A 198 -9.93 -22.06 -16.80
CA PRO A 198 -9.89 -20.77 -16.14
C PRO A 198 -9.38 -20.88 -14.70
N ILE A 199 -8.50 -19.96 -14.29
CA ILE A 199 -8.09 -19.80 -12.90
C ILE A 199 -8.94 -18.70 -12.27
N LEU A 200 -9.88 -19.13 -11.43
CA LEU A 200 -10.83 -18.26 -10.76
C LEU A 200 -10.27 -17.83 -9.40
N GLY A 201 -10.32 -16.54 -9.13
CA GLY A 201 -10.22 -15.97 -7.80
C GLY A 201 -11.61 -15.94 -7.15
N SER A 202 -11.85 -16.83 -6.19
CA SER A 202 -13.04 -16.76 -5.34
C SER A 202 -12.87 -15.72 -4.23
N SER A 203 -13.78 -14.74 -4.17
CA SER A 203 -13.90 -13.84 -3.03
C SER A 203 -14.68 -14.54 -1.92
N SER A 204 -14.34 -14.30 -0.65
CA SER A 204 -15.03 -14.83 0.54
C SER A 204 -16.45 -14.28 0.76
N ASP A 205 -16.95 -13.45 -0.15
CA ASP A 205 -18.29 -12.88 -0.09
C ASP A 205 -19.19 -13.76 -0.96
N GLU A 206 -20.18 -14.43 -0.36
CA GLU A 206 -21.16 -15.25 -1.09
C GLU A 206 -21.89 -14.48 -2.20
N ASN A 207 -21.90 -13.14 -2.09
CA ASN A 207 -22.53 -12.22 -3.05
C ASN A 207 -21.56 -11.64 -4.11
N LYS A 208 -20.25 -11.92 -4.02
CA LYS A 208 -19.25 -11.48 -5.01
C LYS A 208 -18.86 -12.66 -5.89
N GLN A 209 -19.21 -12.57 -7.17
CA GLN A 209 -18.89 -13.57 -8.18
C GLN A 209 -17.37 -13.68 -8.40
N ALA A 210 -16.90 -14.90 -8.68
CA ALA A 210 -15.47 -15.21 -8.82
C ALA A 210 -14.84 -14.49 -10.02
N LEU A 211 -13.72 -13.80 -9.79
CA LEU A 211 -13.00 -13.09 -10.85
C LEU A 211 -12.04 -14.03 -11.55
N VAL A 212 -11.98 -14.01 -12.87
CA VAL A 212 -10.94 -14.71 -13.61
C VAL A 212 -9.61 -13.99 -13.42
N LEU A 213 -8.60 -14.66 -12.89
CA LEU A 213 -7.27 -14.07 -12.70
C LEU A 213 -6.29 -14.47 -13.80
N ALA A 214 -6.40 -15.71 -14.25
CA ALA A 214 -5.50 -16.34 -15.20
C ALA A 214 -6.22 -17.46 -15.94
N ALA A 215 -5.55 -18.06 -16.91
CA ALA A 215 -6.00 -19.27 -17.59
C ALA A 215 -4.80 -20.20 -17.83
N LEU A 216 -5.05 -21.49 -17.69
CA LEU A 216 -4.10 -22.54 -18.03
C LEU A 216 -4.49 -23.14 -19.37
N VAL A 217 -3.57 -23.14 -20.33
CA VAL A 217 -3.76 -23.74 -21.66
C VAL A 217 -2.86 -24.95 -21.74
N LEU A 218 -3.40 -26.13 -22.04
CA LEU A 218 -2.65 -27.37 -22.22
C LEU A 218 -2.88 -27.87 -23.65
N TRP A 219 -1.87 -28.46 -24.29
CA TRP A 219 -1.99 -28.98 -25.65
C TRP A 219 -1.26 -30.30 -25.87
N GLN A 220 -1.70 -31.01 -26.91
CA GLN A 220 -1.08 -32.24 -27.38
C GLN A 220 -1.18 -32.37 -28.91
N ARG A 221 -0.13 -32.90 -29.53
CA ARG A 221 0.01 -33.16 -30.98
C ARG A 221 -0.68 -34.45 -31.42
N GLU A 222 -0.85 -35.38 -30.51
CA GLU A 222 -1.62 -36.61 -30.74
C GLU A 222 -3.09 -36.42 -30.40
N ALA A 223 -3.97 -37.17 -31.07
CA ALA A 223 -5.40 -37.13 -30.81
C ALA A 223 -5.68 -37.59 -29.37
N ARG A 224 -5.97 -36.64 -28.49
CA ARG A 224 -6.33 -36.90 -27.09
C ARG A 224 -7.82 -36.61 -26.86
N CYS A 225 -8.50 -37.56 -26.22
CA CYS A 225 -9.79 -37.32 -25.59
C CYS A 225 -9.52 -37.03 -24.10
N TRP A 226 -9.78 -35.80 -23.67
CA TRP A 226 -9.64 -35.42 -22.26
C TRP A 226 -10.65 -36.18 -21.41
N GLN A 227 -10.16 -36.96 -20.45
CA GLN A 227 -11.03 -37.71 -19.54
C GLN A 227 -11.66 -36.77 -18.51
N ALA A 228 -12.83 -37.14 -17.97
CA ALA A 228 -13.52 -36.33 -16.97
C ALA A 228 -12.64 -36.11 -15.73
N GLU A 229 -11.92 -37.15 -15.30
CA GLU A 229 -11.02 -37.09 -14.14
C GLU A 229 -9.83 -36.15 -14.37
N GLU A 230 -9.32 -36.06 -15.60
CA GLU A 230 -8.23 -35.13 -15.96
C GLU A 230 -8.71 -33.68 -15.87
N ILE A 231 -9.91 -33.43 -16.40
CA ILE A 231 -10.52 -32.10 -16.39
C ILE A 231 -10.77 -31.65 -14.95
N GLU A 232 -11.38 -32.52 -14.12
CA GLU A 232 -11.63 -32.24 -12.70
C GLU A 232 -10.34 -31.95 -11.93
N LEU A 233 -9.27 -32.72 -12.21
CA LEU A 233 -7.97 -32.53 -11.57
C LEU A 233 -7.34 -31.18 -11.94
N VAL A 234 -7.37 -30.81 -13.23
CA VAL A 234 -6.83 -29.52 -13.70
C VAL A 234 -7.67 -28.36 -13.16
N GLN A 235 -9.01 -28.51 -13.09
CA GLN A 235 -9.89 -27.53 -12.45
C GLN A 235 -9.60 -27.37 -10.96
N TRP A 236 -9.37 -28.47 -10.24
CA TRP A 236 -8.97 -28.44 -8.84
C TRP A 236 -7.63 -27.71 -8.68
N ALA A 237 -6.63 -28.04 -9.52
CA ALA A 237 -5.33 -27.37 -9.53
C ALA A 237 -5.46 -25.87 -9.80
N CYS A 238 -6.24 -25.48 -10.82
CA CYS A 238 -6.51 -24.08 -11.15
C CYS A 238 -7.22 -23.35 -10.00
N THR A 239 -8.13 -24.02 -9.30
CA THR A 239 -8.81 -23.47 -8.12
C THR A 239 -7.82 -23.21 -6.98
N GLN A 240 -6.94 -24.17 -6.66
CA GLN A 240 -5.90 -24.00 -5.63
C GLN A 240 -4.90 -22.91 -5.99
N VAL A 241 -4.51 -22.80 -7.25
CA VAL A 241 -3.64 -21.72 -7.72
C VAL A 241 -4.35 -20.37 -7.65
N GLY A 242 -5.64 -20.32 -8.00
CA GLY A 242 -6.46 -19.10 -7.94
C GLY A 242 -6.63 -18.57 -6.52
N THR A 243 -6.89 -19.46 -5.55
CA THR A 243 -6.97 -19.07 -4.13
C THR A 243 -5.63 -18.55 -3.62
N ALA A 244 -4.51 -19.21 -3.95
CA ALA A 244 -3.17 -18.77 -3.57
C ALA A 244 -2.81 -17.40 -4.17
N LEU A 245 -3.16 -17.16 -5.45
CA LEU A 245 -2.94 -15.86 -6.10
C LEU A 245 -3.74 -14.73 -5.43
N LEU A 246 -5.03 -14.97 -5.11
CA LEU A 246 -5.84 -13.98 -4.40
C LEU A 246 -5.32 -13.69 -3.00
N GLN A 247 -4.97 -14.73 -2.24
CA GLN A 247 -4.42 -14.59 -0.90
C GLN A 247 -3.15 -13.73 -0.95
N GLN A 248 -2.25 -14.00 -1.91
CA GLN A 248 -1.04 -13.22 -2.10
C GLN A 248 -1.34 -11.74 -2.40
N GLN A 249 -2.25 -11.45 -3.34
CA GLN A 249 -2.62 -10.07 -3.69
C GLN A 249 -3.25 -9.32 -2.51
N THR A 250 -4.10 -10.02 -1.75
CA THR A 250 -4.78 -9.47 -0.57
C THR A 250 -3.75 -9.14 0.51
N LEU A 251 -2.84 -10.06 0.81
CA LEU A 251 -1.77 -9.85 1.80
C LEU A 251 -0.87 -8.67 1.42
N GLN A 252 -0.45 -8.57 0.15
CA GLN A 252 0.37 -7.44 -0.32
C GLN A 252 -0.37 -6.10 -0.20
N SER A 253 -1.66 -6.07 -0.52
CA SER A 253 -2.48 -4.85 -0.42
C SER A 253 -2.66 -4.43 1.03
N VAL A 254 -2.95 -5.37 1.93
CA VAL A 254 -3.05 -5.10 3.38
C VAL A 254 -1.73 -4.59 3.92
N GLN A 255 -0.60 -5.22 3.55
CA GLN A 255 0.72 -4.79 4.01
C GLN A 255 1.03 -3.36 3.55
N SER A 256 0.81 -3.04 2.27
CA SER A 256 1.02 -1.69 1.74
C SER A 256 0.15 -0.64 2.45
N LEU A 257 -1.12 -0.98 2.75
CA LEU A 257 -2.01 -0.09 3.50
C LEU A 257 -1.53 0.11 4.93
N VAL A 258 -1.06 -0.94 5.59
CA VAL A 258 -0.48 -0.85 6.95
C VAL A 258 0.77 0.03 6.94
N ASP A 259 1.64 -0.11 5.94
CA ASP A 259 2.85 0.71 5.82
C ASP A 259 2.50 2.19 5.59
N GLU A 260 1.51 2.46 4.73
CA GLU A 260 1.00 3.82 4.50
C GLU A 260 0.42 4.44 5.78
N ARG A 261 -0.45 3.70 6.48
CA ARG A 261 -1.06 4.17 7.73
C ARG A 261 -0.05 4.38 8.84
N THR A 262 0.93 3.49 8.95
CA THR A 262 2.04 3.63 9.89
C THR A 262 2.87 4.89 9.59
N SER A 263 3.14 5.17 8.31
CA SER A 263 3.82 6.39 7.89
C SER A 263 3.02 7.66 8.21
N GLN A 264 1.70 7.65 7.94
CA GLN A 264 0.79 8.75 8.28
C GLN A 264 0.76 9.01 9.80
N LEU A 265 0.64 7.96 10.61
CA LEU A 265 0.65 8.08 12.07
C LEU A 265 1.97 8.65 12.59
N ARG A 266 3.11 8.22 12.02
CA ARG A 266 4.42 8.76 12.40
C ARG A 266 4.52 10.27 12.13
N ILE A 267 4.03 10.72 10.97
CA ILE A 267 3.99 12.15 10.63
C ILE A 267 3.08 12.91 11.60
N SER A 268 1.90 12.38 11.89
CA SER A 268 0.95 12.99 12.82
C SER A 268 1.54 13.16 14.23
N LEU A 269 2.22 12.12 14.74
CA LEU A 269 2.88 12.16 16.05
C LEU A 269 4.02 13.18 16.10
N ASP A 270 4.82 13.31 15.04
CA ASP A 270 5.89 14.33 14.97
C ASP A 270 5.32 15.75 14.96
N VAL A 271 4.24 15.98 14.21
CA VAL A 271 3.54 17.27 14.20
C VAL A 271 2.96 17.58 15.58
N GLN A 272 2.33 16.61 16.24
CA GLN A 272 1.78 16.78 17.57
C GLN A 272 2.86 17.09 18.61
N ALA A 273 4.01 16.41 18.55
CA ALA A 273 5.15 16.67 19.41
C ALA A 273 5.68 18.11 19.22
N LYS A 274 5.84 18.56 17.97
CA LYS A 274 6.26 19.94 17.66
C LYS A 274 5.27 20.99 18.15
N LEU A 275 3.97 20.74 17.99
CA LEU A 275 2.93 21.65 18.47
C LEU A 275 2.91 21.72 20.00
N SER A 276 3.04 20.57 20.67
CA SER A 276 3.12 20.52 22.14
C SER A 276 4.32 21.28 22.67
N GLU A 277 5.49 21.14 22.02
CA GLU A 277 6.69 21.87 22.39
C GLU A 277 6.52 23.39 22.20
N ARG A 278 5.97 23.82 21.06
CA ARG A 278 5.66 25.25 20.83
C ARG A 278 4.67 25.80 21.85
N MET A 279 3.62 25.04 22.17
CA MET A 279 2.63 25.44 23.17
C MET A 279 3.27 25.57 24.55
N ARG A 280 4.17 24.65 24.91
CA ARG A 280 4.93 24.73 26.16
C ARG A 280 5.80 25.98 26.23
N GLN A 281 6.49 26.33 25.14
CA GLN A 281 7.29 27.55 25.05
C GLN A 281 6.44 28.81 25.22
N GLN A 282 5.28 28.87 24.55
CA GLN A 282 4.34 29.99 24.69
C GLN A 282 3.81 30.13 26.13
N ILE A 283 3.47 29.01 26.78
CA ILE A 283 3.02 29.02 28.19
C ILE A 283 4.13 29.55 29.11
N GLN A 284 5.39 29.14 28.88
CA GLN A 284 6.52 29.63 29.67
C GLN A 284 6.75 31.14 29.45
N GLU A 285 6.64 31.62 28.22
CA GLU A 285 6.79 33.04 27.90
C GLU A 285 5.67 33.88 28.54
N LEU A 286 4.42 33.43 28.44
CA LEU A 286 3.28 34.06 29.12
C LEU A 286 3.46 34.09 30.64
N SER A 287 3.95 32.99 31.23
CA SER A 287 4.21 32.94 32.67
C SER A 287 5.29 33.95 33.09
N ARG A 288 6.38 34.08 32.31
CA ARG A 288 7.43 35.08 32.55
C ARG A 288 6.89 36.51 32.44
N LEU A 289 6.09 36.79 31.41
CA LEU A 289 5.45 38.10 31.24
C LEU A 289 4.51 38.42 32.41
N ASN A 290 3.75 37.43 32.88
CA ASN A 290 2.85 37.64 33.99
C ASN A 290 3.61 37.91 35.30
N LEU A 291 4.70 37.17 35.57
CA LEU A 291 5.58 37.44 36.71
C LEU A 291 6.19 38.85 36.66
N ALA A 292 6.70 39.26 35.49
CA ALA A 292 7.24 40.61 35.31
C ALA A 292 6.17 41.71 35.50
N LYS A 293 4.93 41.44 35.07
CA LYS A 293 3.80 42.34 35.29
C LYS A 293 3.47 42.46 36.77
N ASP A 294 3.45 41.34 37.50
CA ASP A 294 3.12 41.31 38.92
C ASP A 294 4.22 42.00 39.75
N GLU A 295 5.50 41.79 39.42
CA GLU A 295 6.64 42.50 40.02
C GLU A 295 6.56 44.01 39.76
N PHE A 296 6.24 44.41 38.52
CA PHE A 296 6.04 45.81 38.17
C PHE A 296 4.92 46.47 38.99
N ILE A 297 3.77 45.80 39.13
CA ILE A 297 2.63 46.32 39.92
C ILE A 297 3.00 46.42 41.40
N ALA A 298 3.72 45.44 41.95
CA ALA A 298 4.20 45.47 43.33
C ALA A 298 5.14 46.67 43.56
N ASN A 299 6.14 46.84 42.69
CA ASN A 299 7.08 47.95 42.76
C ASN A 299 6.40 49.32 42.64
N LEU A 300 5.42 49.44 41.73
CA LEU A 300 4.62 50.66 41.61
C LEU A 300 3.81 50.94 42.88
N SER A 301 3.19 49.91 43.46
CA SER A 301 2.38 50.07 44.67
C SER A 301 3.22 50.57 45.85
N ASP A 302 4.44 50.07 45.99
CA ASP A 302 5.36 50.51 47.05
C ASP A 302 5.91 51.92 46.79
N ALA A 303 6.23 52.24 45.53
CA ALA A 303 6.68 53.57 45.11
C ALA A 303 5.61 54.66 45.34
N LEU A 304 4.32 54.32 45.25
CA LEU A 304 3.20 55.22 45.57
C LEU A 304 2.93 55.29 47.09
N LYS A 305 2.98 54.17 47.81
CA LYS A 305 2.69 54.14 49.26
C LYS A 305 3.70 54.94 50.09
N HIS A 306 4.98 54.92 49.73
CA HIS A 306 6.03 55.59 50.50
C HIS A 306 5.87 57.13 50.59
N PRO A 307 5.72 57.88 49.49
CA PRO A 307 5.47 59.32 49.54
C PRO A 307 4.12 59.64 50.21
N LEU A 308 3.07 58.86 49.96
CA LEU A 308 1.78 59.04 50.65
C LEU A 308 1.90 58.90 52.18
N THR A 309 2.71 57.95 52.65
CA THR A 309 2.99 57.76 54.08
C THR A 309 3.75 58.96 54.65
N LYS A 310 4.73 59.49 53.92
CA LYS A 310 5.47 60.70 54.31
C LYS A 310 4.58 61.96 54.32
N ILE A 311 3.69 62.11 53.34
CA ILE A 311 2.70 63.19 53.28
C ILE A 311 1.79 63.11 54.51
N LYS A 312 1.24 61.93 54.80
CA LYS A 312 0.40 61.74 56.00
C LYS A 312 1.15 62.09 57.29
N MET A 313 2.39 61.62 57.43
CA MET A 313 3.21 61.91 58.61
C MET A 313 3.57 63.39 58.73
N ALA A 314 3.88 64.08 57.62
CA ALA A 314 4.14 65.51 57.60
C ALA A 314 2.90 66.33 57.97
N ILE A 315 1.69 65.92 57.55
CA ILE A 315 0.42 66.54 57.99
C ILE A 315 0.21 66.37 59.49
N GLU A 316 0.45 65.18 60.04
CA GLU A 316 0.34 64.91 61.49
C GLU A 316 1.33 65.76 62.28
N MET A 317 2.59 65.86 61.82
CA MET A 317 3.62 66.68 62.45
C MET A 317 3.34 68.19 62.32
N LEU A 318 2.74 68.63 61.21
CA LEU A 318 2.30 70.01 61.00
C LEU A 318 1.24 70.42 62.03
N LYS A 319 0.31 69.52 62.39
CA LYS A 319 -0.71 69.75 63.43
C LYS A 319 -0.10 69.87 64.83
N LEU A 320 1.04 69.24 65.08
CA LEU A 320 1.74 69.23 66.37
C LEU A 320 2.86 70.28 66.48
N ALA A 321 3.12 71.05 65.41
CA ALA A 321 4.27 71.95 65.33
C ALA A 321 4.06 73.28 66.09
N PRO A 322 4.84 73.58 67.14
CA PRO A 322 4.67 74.77 67.97
C PRO A 322 5.10 76.08 67.28
N ASN A 323 6.10 76.05 66.39
CA ASN A 323 6.75 77.26 65.85
C ASN A 323 6.57 77.41 64.33
N SER A 324 6.58 78.66 63.84
CA SER A 324 6.42 78.97 62.39
C SER A 324 7.47 78.30 61.51
N ASN A 325 8.74 78.27 61.95
CA ASN A 325 9.83 77.65 61.19
C ASN A 325 9.66 76.12 61.03
N GLN A 326 9.11 75.43 62.05
CA GLN A 326 8.83 74.00 61.95
C GLN A 326 7.63 73.72 61.05
N ARG A 327 6.59 74.57 61.10
CA ARG A 327 5.47 74.50 60.15
C ARG A 327 5.93 74.66 58.71
N GLN A 328 6.79 75.64 58.44
CA GLN A 328 7.33 75.87 57.11
C GLN A 328 8.07 74.63 56.59
N ARG A 329 8.94 74.03 57.41
CA ARG A 329 9.68 72.82 57.04
C ARG A 329 8.77 71.63 56.70
N TYR A 330 7.66 71.44 57.42
CA TYR A 330 6.69 70.38 57.11
C TYR A 330 5.87 70.68 55.85
N LEU A 331 5.54 71.96 55.58
CA LEU A 331 4.94 72.38 54.31
C LEU A 331 5.87 72.14 53.13
N ASP A 332 7.18 72.41 53.29
CA ASP A 332 8.18 72.15 52.25
C ASP A 332 8.32 70.64 51.95
N ILE A 333 8.29 69.80 52.99
CA ILE A 333 8.28 68.33 52.83
C ILE A 333 7.01 67.87 52.10
N LEU A 334 5.84 68.42 52.44
CA LEU A 334 4.58 68.10 51.77
C LEU A 334 4.63 68.47 50.30
N GLN A 335 5.09 69.68 49.99
CA GLN A 335 5.23 70.15 48.61
C GLN A 335 6.19 69.25 47.83
N ALA A 336 7.36 68.92 48.40
CA ALA A 336 8.33 68.05 47.75
C ALA A 336 7.79 66.63 47.49
N GLU A 337 7.10 66.02 48.44
CA GLU A 337 6.54 64.66 48.26
C GLU A 337 5.32 64.66 47.31
N CYS A 338 4.48 65.70 47.31
CA CYS A 338 3.41 65.87 46.31
C CYS A 338 3.97 66.04 44.90
N THR A 339 5.03 66.84 44.73
CA THR A 339 5.71 66.98 43.43
C THR A 339 6.29 65.65 42.95
N LYS A 340 6.88 64.85 43.85
CA LYS A 340 7.37 63.50 43.51
C LYS A 340 6.26 62.54 43.08
N GLU A 341 5.11 62.53 43.77
CA GLU A 341 3.93 61.75 43.39
C GLU A 341 3.43 62.12 41.99
N ILE A 342 3.34 63.41 41.69
CA ILE A 342 2.93 63.92 40.36
C ILE A 342 3.91 63.45 39.28
N HIS A 343 5.23 63.52 39.54
CA HIS A 343 6.22 63.00 38.60
C HIS A 343 6.09 61.49 38.39
N LEU A 344 5.91 60.70 39.46
CA LEU A 344 5.74 59.25 39.36
C LEU A 344 4.50 58.86 38.54
N VAL A 345 3.39 59.57 38.73
CA VAL A 345 2.15 59.37 37.94
C VAL A 345 2.37 59.75 36.47
N ASN A 346 3.05 60.87 36.21
CA ASN A 346 3.37 61.30 34.85
C ASN A 346 4.32 60.33 34.15
N ASP A 347 5.30 59.79 34.85
CA ASP A 347 6.23 58.77 34.32
C ASP A 347 5.45 57.50 33.93
N LEU A 348 4.47 57.08 34.75
CA LEU A 348 3.60 55.95 34.46
C LEU A 348 2.69 56.19 33.24
N LEU A 349 2.11 57.38 33.11
CA LEU A 349 1.31 57.78 31.95
C LEU A 349 2.16 57.85 30.68
N THR A 350 3.40 58.31 30.79
CA THR A 350 4.36 58.37 29.68
C THR A 350 4.77 56.96 29.24
N LEU A 351 4.99 56.04 30.17
CA LEU A 351 5.26 54.63 29.87
C LEU A 351 4.08 53.93 29.17
N HIS A 352 2.85 54.23 29.57
CA HIS A 352 1.64 53.67 28.95
C HIS A 352 1.43 54.23 27.53
N SER A 353 1.63 55.53 27.33
CA SER A 353 1.47 56.17 26.01
C SER A 353 2.54 55.71 25.02
N LEU A 354 3.77 55.46 25.46
CA LEU A 354 4.84 54.87 24.65
C LEU A 354 4.52 53.45 24.16
N LYS A 355 3.69 52.67 24.87
CA LYS A 355 3.25 51.33 24.43
C LYS A 355 2.04 51.36 23.50
N ALA A 356 1.15 52.35 23.64
CA ALA A 356 -0.11 52.43 22.90
C ALA A 356 0.06 53.01 21.48
N THR A 357 1.11 53.81 21.25
CA THR A 357 1.37 54.43 19.96
C THR A 357 2.88 54.39 19.71
N PRO A 358 3.38 53.75 18.63
CA PRO A 358 4.73 54.02 18.15
C PRO A 358 4.72 55.44 17.58
N GLY A 359 4.80 56.44 18.47
CA GLY A 359 4.88 57.84 18.08
C GLY A 359 6.14 58.07 17.27
N GLU A 360 6.03 58.84 16.20
CA GLU A 360 7.17 59.29 15.41
C GLU A 360 8.22 59.89 16.35
N VAL A 361 9.34 59.18 16.50
CA VAL A 361 10.50 59.69 17.23
C VAL A 361 11.02 60.90 16.47
N LYS A 362 10.64 62.10 16.92
CA LYS A 362 11.16 63.35 16.36
C LYS A 362 12.64 63.45 16.73
N ARG A 363 13.50 63.12 15.77
CA ARG A 363 14.94 63.29 15.90
C ARG A 363 15.26 64.77 15.76
N GLU A 364 15.70 65.38 16.85
CA GLU A 364 16.19 66.75 16.86
C GLU A 364 17.72 66.76 16.99
N LYS A 365 18.38 67.67 16.27
CA LYS A 365 19.82 67.89 16.44
C LYS A 365 20.02 68.61 17.77
N LEU A 366 20.80 67.99 18.64
CA LEU A 366 20.93 68.42 20.02
C LEU A 366 22.41 68.66 20.33
N GLU A 367 22.74 69.91 20.69
CA GLU A 367 24.09 70.32 21.04
C GLU A 367 24.43 69.86 22.46
N PHE A 368 25.12 68.73 22.55
CA PHE A 368 25.35 68.02 23.82
C PHE A 368 26.08 68.87 24.87
N ASN A 369 27.05 69.68 24.44
CA ASN A 369 27.80 70.57 25.34
C ASN A 369 26.90 71.66 25.95
N ALA A 370 25.93 72.17 25.19
CA ALA A 370 25.01 73.21 25.65
C ALA A 370 24.03 72.69 26.72
N LEU A 371 23.69 71.40 26.72
CA LEU A 371 22.89 70.79 27.79
C LEU A 371 23.69 70.48 29.05
N LEU A 372 24.98 70.19 28.92
CA LEU A 372 25.84 69.83 30.05
C LEU A 372 26.23 71.05 30.90
N GLU A 373 26.28 72.24 30.30
CA GLU A 373 26.72 73.45 30.97
C GLU A 373 25.78 73.90 32.12
N PRO A 374 24.44 73.96 31.94
CA PRO A 374 23.51 74.22 33.04
C PRO A 374 23.58 73.17 34.16
N LEU A 375 23.78 71.89 33.80
CA LEU A 375 23.93 70.82 34.77
C LEU A 375 25.22 70.99 35.58
N ALA A 376 26.36 71.23 34.93
CA ALA A 376 27.64 71.46 35.58
C ALA A 376 27.59 72.67 36.53
N LEU A 377 26.91 73.75 36.12
CA LEU A 377 26.66 74.94 36.96
C LEU A 377 25.81 74.60 38.20
N SER A 378 24.78 73.77 38.06
CA SER A 378 23.92 73.39 39.19
C SER A 378 24.65 72.61 40.30
N PHE A 379 25.70 71.86 39.94
CA PHE A 379 26.51 71.09 40.90
C PHE A 379 27.70 71.87 41.47
N GLU A 380 28.12 72.95 40.81
CA GLU A 380 29.25 73.77 41.23
C GLU A 380 29.06 74.32 42.65
N GLN A 381 27.85 74.76 42.97
CA GLN A 381 27.52 75.29 44.30
C GLN A 381 27.63 74.21 45.40
N GLN A 382 27.15 72.99 45.12
CA GLN A 382 27.23 71.86 46.06
C GLN A 382 28.67 71.35 46.27
N TRP A 383 29.55 71.57 45.30
CA TRP A 383 30.94 71.12 45.34
C TRP A 383 31.85 72.15 46.01
N LEU A 384 31.56 73.45 45.81
CA LEU A 384 32.19 74.53 46.57
C LEU A 384 31.94 74.40 48.08
N ASP A 385 30.71 74.06 48.47
CA ASP A 385 30.36 73.80 49.88
C ASP A 385 31.16 72.63 50.48
N LYS A 386 31.74 71.77 49.65
CA LYS A 386 32.59 70.64 50.03
C LYS A 386 34.09 70.90 49.79
N GLY A 387 34.47 72.10 49.36
CA GLY A 387 35.86 72.47 49.06
C GLY A 387 36.45 71.78 47.82
N LEU A 388 35.61 71.28 46.91
CA LEU A 388 36.02 70.61 45.68
C LEU A 388 35.81 71.51 44.47
N ASN A 389 36.78 71.53 43.55
CA ASN A 389 36.72 72.34 42.34
C ASN A 389 36.31 71.48 41.14
N LEU A 390 35.33 71.94 40.35
CA LEU A 390 34.83 71.20 39.19
C LEU A 390 35.54 71.67 37.92
N GLU A 391 36.45 70.85 37.40
CA GLU A 391 37.07 71.08 36.09
C GLU A 391 36.13 70.60 34.96
N ARG A 392 35.87 71.46 33.97
CA ARG A 392 34.97 71.18 32.84
C ARG A 392 35.77 71.00 31.57
N THR A 393 35.68 69.81 30.97
CA THR A 393 36.29 69.55 29.66
C THR A 393 35.19 69.13 28.70
N TYR A 394 34.89 69.96 27.70
CA TYR A 394 33.85 69.69 26.71
C TYR A 394 34.42 69.01 25.46
N TRP A 395 33.61 68.14 24.86
CA TRP A 395 34.02 67.40 23.66
C TRP A 395 33.89 68.31 22.43
N GLN A 396 34.98 68.54 21.69
CA GLN A 396 34.94 69.28 20.42
C GLN A 396 34.40 68.42 19.26
N GLN A 397 34.47 67.09 19.39
CA GLN A 397 33.85 66.10 18.49
C GLN A 397 33.32 64.93 19.33
N LEU A 398 32.14 64.40 18.98
CA LEU A 398 31.54 63.24 19.65
C LEU A 398 32.51 62.03 19.58
N PRO A 399 32.73 61.30 20.69
CA PRO A 399 33.60 60.14 20.68
C PRO A 399 33.10 59.08 19.67
N LEU A 400 34.03 58.54 18.89
CA LEU A 400 33.78 57.51 17.87
C LEU A 400 32.99 56.33 18.48
N GLY A 401 31.74 56.19 18.08
CA GLY A 401 30.79 55.19 18.63
C GLY A 401 29.35 55.71 18.80
N LEU A 402 29.16 57.03 18.84
CA LEU A 402 27.84 57.69 18.90
C LEU A 402 27.46 58.40 17.59
N THR A 403 28.22 58.19 16.51
CA THR A 403 27.86 58.68 15.18
C THR A 403 26.61 57.96 14.69
N PRO A 404 25.59 58.67 14.18
CA PRO A 404 24.38 58.02 13.68
C PRO A 404 24.73 57.11 12.50
N ALA A 405 24.14 55.91 12.48
CA ALA A 405 24.11 55.06 11.29
C ALA A 405 23.22 55.67 10.20
#